data_AF-A0AAN5I4E6-F1
#
_entry.id   AF-A0AAN5I4E6-F1
#
_cell.length_a   1.000
_cell.length_b   1.000
_cell.length_c   1.000
_cell.angle_alpha   90.00
_cell.angle_beta   90.00
_cell.angle_gamma   90.00
#
_symmetry.space_group_name_H-M   'P 1'
#
loop_
_entity.id
_entity.type
_entity.pdbx_description
1 polymer ?
#
loop_
_entity_poly.entity_id
_entity_poly.type
_entity_poly.pdbx_seq_one_letter_code
_entity_poly.pdbx_strand_id
1 'polypeptide(L)'
;LWSLFIVILIFWCAYAIAMISMLDEPATRQSLLWRIFSNGAFEIFGDARDELRNGEIEHCPSSFNSSDLSDFNIDCIYRAWTIPILLFGYALLSSVLLVNLVTSLFSDTFTEVKDSSMITYRYKEYQRLYLYERKSRIPAPLSLIYYIFIFFMSLLRGCGDLLSKYLMHNVVFNCR
;
A
#
# COMPACT_ATOMS: atom_id res chain seq x y z
N LEU A 1 -3.25 -10.05 -6.63
CA LEU A 1 -2.28 -9.47 -5.67
C LEU A 1 -1.63 -10.52 -4.76
N TRP A 2 -2.39 -11.34 -4.02
CA TRP A 2 -1.81 -12.39 -3.14
C TRP A 2 -0.95 -13.42 -3.89
N SER A 3 -1.36 -13.82 -5.09
CA SER A 3 -0.56 -14.70 -5.96
C SER A 3 0.80 -14.10 -6.33
N LEU A 4 0.89 -12.78 -6.56
CA LEU A 4 2.15 -12.10 -6.83
C LEU A 4 3.10 -12.18 -5.63
N PHE A 5 2.57 -11.94 -4.43
CA PHE A 5 3.35 -12.02 -3.21
C PHE A 5 3.91 -13.44 -2.99
N ILE A 6 3.13 -14.47 -3.29
CA ILE A 6 3.58 -15.87 -3.22
C ILE A 6 4.73 -16.14 -4.20
N VAL A 7 4.61 -15.68 -5.45
CA VAL A 7 5.69 -15.85 -6.45
C VAL A 7 6.97 -15.17 -6.00
N ILE A 8 6.88 -13.92 -5.53
CA ILE A 8 8.04 -13.17 -5.01
C ILE A 8 8.67 -13.91 -3.84
N LEU A 9 7.87 -14.40 -2.89
CA LEU A 9 8.37 -15.17 -1.74
C LEU A 9 9.06 -16.47 -2.15
N ILE A 10 8.57 -17.18 -3.17
CA ILE A 10 9.21 -18.43 -3.63
C ILE A 10 10.60 -18.15 -4.20
N PHE A 11 10.73 -17.17 -5.11
CA PHE A 11 12.03 -16.79 -5.68
C PHE A 11 12.98 -16.27 -4.60
N TRP A 12 12.45 -15.50 -3.65
CA TRP A 12 13.19 -14.96 -2.53
C TRP A 12 13.74 -16.04 -1.59
N CYS A 13 12.88 -16.96 -1.14
CA CYS A 13 13.30 -18.08 -0.29
C CYS A 13 14.30 -19.00 -1.00
N ALA A 14 14.10 -19.30 -2.29
CA ALA A 14 15.01 -20.15 -3.06
C ALA A 14 16.43 -19.58 -3.12
N TYR A 15 16.53 -18.28 -3.40
CA TYR A 15 17.80 -17.57 -3.43
C TYR A 15 18.46 -17.49 -2.06
N ALA A 16 17.70 -17.12 -1.01
CA ALA A 16 18.25 -17.00 0.33
C ALA A 16 18.78 -18.34 0.89
N ILE A 17 18.09 -19.45 0.61
CA ILE A 17 18.55 -20.80 0.99
C ILE A 17 19.84 -21.16 0.23
N ALA A 18 19.88 -20.90 -1.09
CA ALA A 18 21.06 -21.17 -1.90
C ALA A 18 22.29 -20.39 -1.40
N MET A 19 22.13 -19.10 -1.12
CA MET A 19 23.22 -18.25 -0.63
C MET A 19 23.73 -18.72 0.74
N ILE A 20 22.85 -19.00 1.69
CA ILE A 20 23.27 -19.48 3.02
C ILE A 20 24.02 -20.81 2.92
N SER A 21 23.59 -21.70 2.04
CA SER A 21 24.29 -22.94 1.78
C SER A 21 25.69 -22.72 1.18
N MET A 22 25.91 -21.64 0.43
CA MET A 22 27.21 -21.35 -0.18
C MET A 22 28.17 -20.62 0.78
N LEU A 23 27.65 -19.77 1.66
CA LEU A 23 28.47 -18.95 2.57
C LEU A 23 29.01 -19.72 3.80
N ASP A 24 28.41 -20.87 4.14
CA ASP A 24 28.84 -21.78 5.24
C ASP A 24 29.31 -21.07 6.53
N GLU A 25 28.65 -19.95 6.89
CA GLU A 25 29.00 -19.15 8.07
C GLU A 25 28.49 -19.81 9.36
N PRO A 26 29.27 -19.79 10.46
CA PRO A 26 28.82 -20.32 11.74
C PRO A 26 27.62 -19.50 12.28
N ALA A 27 26.57 -20.21 12.68
CA ALA A 27 25.32 -19.61 13.15
C ALA A 27 25.54 -18.80 14.44
N THR A 28 25.69 -17.47 14.32
CA THR A 28 25.64 -16.56 15.47
C THR A 28 24.24 -16.53 16.10
N ARG A 29 24.12 -16.05 17.34
CA ARG A 29 22.91 -16.08 18.20
C ARG A 29 21.66 -15.36 17.65
N GLN A 30 21.77 -14.64 16.54
CA GLN A 30 20.62 -14.08 15.82
C GLN A 30 19.86 -15.23 15.13
N SER A 31 18.54 -15.21 15.15
CA SER A 31 17.75 -16.27 14.50
C SER A 31 18.11 -16.35 13.02
N LEU A 32 18.39 -17.55 12.51
CA LEU A 32 18.71 -17.79 11.09
C LEU A 32 17.68 -17.12 10.16
N LEU A 33 16.41 -17.09 10.57
CA LEU A 33 15.33 -16.40 9.89
C LEU A 33 15.54 -14.90 9.73
N TRP A 34 16.11 -14.21 10.73
CA TRP A 34 16.39 -12.79 10.64
C TRP A 34 17.49 -12.49 9.62
N ARG A 35 18.54 -13.34 9.58
CA ARG A 35 19.62 -13.26 8.58
C ARG A 35 19.12 -13.56 7.17
N ILE A 36 18.28 -14.60 7.01
CA ILE A 36 17.57 -14.90 5.75
C ILE A 36 16.77 -13.67 5.30
N PHE A 37 16.04 -13.05 6.23
CA PHE A 37 15.19 -11.92 5.94
C PHE A 37 15.99 -10.68 5.51
N SER A 38 16.96 -10.26 6.31
CA SER A 38 17.74 -9.06 6.05
C SER A 38 18.58 -9.18 4.78
N ASN A 39 19.29 -10.30 4.60
CA ASN A 39 20.27 -10.41 3.52
C ASN A 39 19.58 -10.66 2.18
N GLY A 40 18.58 -11.53 2.11
CA GLY A 40 17.92 -11.83 0.84
C GLY A 40 16.98 -10.73 0.36
N ALA A 41 16.34 -9.97 1.27
CA ALA A 41 15.26 -9.05 0.89
C ALA A 41 15.76 -7.73 0.30
N PHE A 42 16.94 -7.25 0.71
CA PHE A 42 17.52 -6.03 0.14
C PHE A 42 18.29 -6.31 -1.15
N GLU A 43 18.80 -7.53 -1.32
CA GLU A 43 19.60 -7.91 -2.48
C GLU A 43 18.78 -7.96 -3.79
N ILE A 44 17.48 -8.30 -3.74
CA ILE A 44 16.58 -8.20 -4.90
C ILE A 44 16.41 -6.75 -5.41
N PHE A 45 16.61 -5.76 -4.52
CA PHE A 45 16.56 -4.34 -4.88
C PHE A 45 17.91 -3.79 -5.33
N GLY A 46 18.93 -4.66 -5.44
CA GLY A 46 20.28 -4.29 -5.83
C GLY A 46 21.17 -3.82 -4.68
N ASP A 47 20.71 -3.92 -3.43
CA ASP A 47 21.52 -3.64 -2.24
C ASP A 47 22.20 -4.93 -1.77
N ALA A 48 23.28 -5.28 -2.47
CA ALA A 48 24.13 -6.43 -2.17
C ALA A 48 25.40 -5.97 -1.44
N ARG A 49 25.89 -6.78 -0.51
CA ARG A 49 27.13 -6.49 0.23
C ARG A 49 28.32 -6.42 -0.75
N ASP A 50 29.12 -5.37 -0.64
CA ASP A 50 30.26 -5.16 -1.53
C ASP A 50 31.28 -6.31 -1.48
N GLU A 51 31.44 -6.95 -0.32
CA GLU A 51 32.28 -8.13 -0.08
C GLU A 51 31.92 -9.28 -1.05
N LEU A 52 30.64 -9.67 -1.08
CA LEU A 52 30.15 -10.76 -1.93
C LEU A 52 30.19 -10.38 -3.42
N ARG A 53 29.95 -9.10 -3.74
CA ARG A 53 30.05 -8.59 -5.12
C ARG A 53 31.48 -8.67 -5.65
N ASN A 54 32.46 -8.45 -4.79
CA ASN A 54 33.88 -8.52 -5.14
C ASN A 54 34.45 -9.95 -5.08
N GLY A 55 33.66 -10.94 -4.65
CA GLY A 55 34.10 -12.32 -4.46
C GLY A 55 35.03 -12.50 -3.25
N GLU A 56 35.01 -11.56 -2.30
CA GLU A 56 35.75 -11.68 -1.05
C GLU A 56 34.93 -12.53 -0.07
N ILE A 57 35.45 -13.70 0.28
CA ILE A 57 34.78 -14.65 1.18
C ILE A 57 35.56 -14.72 2.48
N GLU A 58 34.84 -14.63 3.60
CA GLU A 58 35.39 -14.83 4.94
C GLU A 58 35.98 -16.26 5.06
N HIS A 59 37.11 -16.41 5.76
CA HIS A 59 37.87 -17.68 5.87
C HIS A 59 38.65 -18.18 4.63
N CYS A 60 38.66 -17.48 3.48
CA CYS A 60 39.52 -17.84 2.34
C CYS A 60 40.84 -17.02 2.32
N PRO A 61 42.00 -17.63 2.02
CA PRO A 61 43.27 -16.91 1.92
C PRO A 61 43.28 -15.98 0.69
N SER A 62 43.61 -14.70 0.90
CA SER A 62 43.61 -13.66 -0.14
C SER A 62 44.74 -13.84 -1.17
N SER A 63 45.78 -14.62 -0.86
CA SER A 63 46.90 -14.90 -1.74
C SER A 63 46.93 -16.37 -2.14
N PHE A 64 46.68 -16.63 -3.42
CA PHE A 64 46.84 -17.96 -3.99
C PHE A 64 48.34 -18.28 -4.14
N ASN A 65 48.87 -19.13 -3.27
CA ASN A 65 50.21 -19.70 -3.45
C ASN A 65 50.08 -20.94 -4.33
N SER A 66 50.63 -20.88 -5.54
CA SER A 66 50.60 -21.97 -6.53
C SER A 66 51.32 -23.25 -6.09
N SER A 67 51.98 -23.23 -4.92
CA SER A 67 52.73 -24.36 -4.36
C SER A 67 51.94 -25.22 -3.39
N ASP A 68 50.73 -24.84 -2.98
CA ASP A 68 49.91 -25.59 -2.02
C ASP A 68 48.48 -25.76 -2.54
N LEU A 69 48.31 -26.78 -3.40
CA LEU A 69 47.02 -27.14 -4.01
C LEU A 69 46.26 -28.08 -3.06
N SER A 70 45.74 -27.52 -1.97
CA SER A 70 44.81 -28.21 -1.08
C SER A 70 43.38 -28.13 -1.63
N ASP A 71 42.55 -29.11 -1.28
CA ASP A 71 41.12 -29.19 -1.66
C ASP A 71 40.36 -27.90 -1.25
N PHE A 72 40.76 -27.31 -0.12
CA PHE A 72 40.24 -26.06 0.41
C PHE A 72 40.42 -24.84 -0.53
N ASN A 73 41.54 -24.75 -1.25
CA ASN A 73 41.81 -23.62 -2.14
C ASN A 73 40.92 -23.64 -3.40
N ILE A 74 40.61 -24.82 -3.93
CA ILE A 74 39.76 -24.97 -5.11
C ILE A 74 38.31 -24.57 -4.78
N ASP A 75 37.83 -25.00 -3.62
CA ASP A 75 36.51 -24.68 -3.09
C ASP A 75 36.29 -23.18 -2.84
N CYS A 76 37.31 -22.49 -2.32
CA CYS A 76 37.31 -21.04 -2.14
C CYS A 76 37.23 -20.30 -3.48
N ILE A 77 38.03 -20.71 -4.47
CA ILE A 77 38.00 -20.12 -5.82
C ILE A 77 36.64 -20.35 -6.47
N TYR A 78 36.09 -21.57 -6.38
CA TYR A 78 34.78 -21.86 -6.95
C TYR A 78 33.69 -20.96 -6.37
N ARG A 79 33.64 -20.81 -5.03
CA ARG A 79 32.67 -19.91 -4.38
C ARG A 79 32.89 -18.45 -4.76
N ALA A 80 34.14 -17.97 -4.82
CA ALA A 80 34.47 -16.58 -5.10
C ALA A 80 33.94 -16.11 -6.46
N TRP A 81 33.88 -17.00 -7.44
CA TRP A 81 33.34 -16.69 -8.78
C TRP A 81 31.84 -17.01 -8.89
N THR A 82 31.38 -18.09 -8.26
CA THR A 82 29.98 -18.54 -8.40
C THR A 82 29.01 -17.60 -7.68
N ILE A 83 29.38 -17.10 -6.50
CA ILE A 83 28.55 -16.17 -5.70
C ILE A 83 28.21 -14.89 -6.49
N PRO A 84 29.16 -14.11 -7.04
CA PRO A 84 28.84 -12.88 -7.78
C PRO A 84 28.09 -13.16 -9.10
N ILE A 85 28.36 -14.29 -9.76
CA ILE A 85 27.61 -14.69 -10.97
C ILE A 85 26.15 -15.00 -10.62
N LEU A 86 25.91 -15.74 -9.54
CA LEU A 86 24.58 -16.09 -9.05
C LEU A 86 23.82 -14.84 -8.58
N LEU A 87 24.49 -13.94 -7.87
CA LEU A 87 23.96 -12.64 -7.48
C LEU A 87 23.49 -11.82 -8.69
N PHE A 88 24.36 -11.68 -9.70
CA PHE A 88 24.04 -10.93 -10.91
C PHE A 88 22.89 -11.56 -11.71
N GLY A 89 22.93 -12.88 -11.89
CA GLY A 89 21.88 -13.63 -12.56
C GLY A 89 20.53 -13.49 -11.84
N TYR A 90 20.53 -13.60 -10.51
CA TYR A 90 19.34 -13.42 -9.69
C TYR A 90 18.80 -12.00 -9.77
N ALA A 91 19.65 -10.98 -9.64
CA ALA A 91 19.24 -9.57 -9.73
C ALA A 91 18.62 -9.24 -11.09
N LEU A 92 19.17 -9.78 -12.19
CA LEU A 92 18.60 -9.63 -13.54
C LEU A 92 17.27 -10.36 -13.69
N LEU A 93 17.23 -11.65 -13.33
CA LEU A 93 16.03 -12.47 -13.47
C LEU A 93 14.89 -11.91 -12.64
N SER A 94 15.15 -11.56 -11.38
CA SER A 94 14.17 -10.95 -10.49
C SER A 94 13.70 -9.60 -11.03
N SER A 95 14.60 -8.70 -11.43
CA SER A 95 14.20 -7.37 -11.95
C SER A 95 13.34 -7.47 -13.21
N VAL A 96 13.73 -8.29 -14.19
CA VAL A 96 13.00 -8.42 -15.45
C VAL A 96 11.69 -9.19 -15.24
N LEU A 97 11.72 -10.32 -14.55
CA LEU A 97 10.55 -11.17 -14.35
C LEU A 97 9.53 -10.51 -13.42
N LEU A 98 9.98 -9.92 -12.30
CA LEU A 98 9.11 -9.27 -11.32
C LEU A 98 8.46 -8.05 -11.93
N VAL A 99 9.22 -7.16 -12.60
CA VAL A 99 8.62 -5.99 -13.26
C VAL A 99 7.65 -6.41 -14.35
N ASN A 100 8.02 -7.31 -15.26
CA ASN A 100 7.14 -7.70 -16.36
C ASN A 100 5.83 -8.34 -15.87
N LEU A 101 5.91 -9.23 -14.88
CA LEU A 101 4.76 -9.95 -14.37
C LEU A 101 3.87 -9.03 -13.51
N VAL A 102 4.47 -8.23 -12.62
CA VAL A 102 3.74 -7.26 -11.78
C VAL A 102 3.04 -6.22 -12.65
N THR A 103 3.72 -5.68 -13.66
CA THR A 103 3.15 -4.65 -14.53
C THR A 103 2.01 -5.20 -15.38
N SER A 104 2.16 -6.43 -15.92
CA SER A 104 1.08 -7.09 -16.67
C SER A 104 -0.16 -7.31 -15.81
N LEU A 105 0.00 -7.85 -14.59
CA LEU A 105 -1.13 -8.10 -13.70
C LEU A 105 -1.79 -6.81 -13.20
N PHE A 106 -1.00 -5.76 -12.95
CA PHE A 106 -1.57 -4.46 -12.57
C PHE A 106 -2.31 -3.80 -13.73
N SER A 107 -1.81 -3.90 -14.96
CA SER A 107 -2.48 -3.34 -16.14
C SER A 107 -3.85 -3.99 -16.36
N ASP A 108 -3.92 -5.33 -16.27
CA ASP A 108 -5.16 -6.08 -16.46
C ASP A 108 -6.16 -5.76 -15.34
N THR A 109 -5.74 -5.86 -14.07
CA THR A 109 -6.62 -5.57 -12.93
C THR A 109 -7.03 -4.10 -12.87
N PHE A 110 -6.15 -3.16 -13.26
CA PHE A 110 -6.48 -1.75 -13.32
C PHE A 110 -7.57 -1.49 -14.34
N THR A 111 -7.53 -2.15 -15.50
CA THR A 111 -8.55 -1.98 -16.54
C THR A 111 -9.91 -2.50 -16.07
N GLU A 112 -9.96 -3.71 -15.53
CA GLU A 112 -11.19 -4.31 -15.00
C GLU A 112 -11.80 -3.49 -13.84
N VAL A 113 -10.96 -3.07 -12.89
CA VAL A 113 -11.39 -2.27 -11.73
C VAL A 113 -11.78 -0.87 -12.17
N LYS A 114 -11.08 -0.25 -13.12
CA LYS A 114 -11.41 1.08 -13.63
C LYS A 114 -12.79 1.10 -14.27
N ASP A 115 -13.14 0.09 -15.06
CA ASP A 115 -14.44 0.02 -15.73
C ASP A 115 -15.58 -0.12 -14.72
N SER A 116 -15.41 -1.00 -13.72
CA SER A 116 -16.40 -1.21 -12.66
C SER A 116 -16.49 0.00 -11.70
N SER A 117 -15.36 0.62 -11.38
CA SER A 117 -15.30 1.76 -10.47
C SER A 117 -15.80 3.05 -11.11
N MET A 118 -15.71 3.21 -12.43
CA MET A 118 -16.24 4.37 -13.15
C MET A 118 -17.75 4.52 -12.93
N ILE A 119 -18.52 3.42 -13.01
CA ILE A 119 -19.97 3.46 -12.76
C ILE A 119 -20.27 3.88 -11.32
N THR A 120 -19.56 3.29 -10.36
CA THR A 120 -19.71 3.64 -8.93
C THR A 120 -19.28 5.08 -8.66
N TYR A 121 -18.22 5.56 -9.31
CA TYR A 121 -17.73 6.92 -9.22
C TYR A 121 -18.79 7.91 -9.71
N ARG A 122 -19.36 7.66 -10.90
CA ARG A 122 -20.45 8.47 -11.45
C ARG A 122 -21.67 8.47 -10.54
N TYR A 123 -22.07 7.31 -10.01
CA TYR A 123 -23.19 7.24 -9.05
C TYR A 123 -22.91 8.07 -7.79
N LYS A 124 -21.71 7.99 -7.22
CA LYS A 124 -21.30 8.79 -6.05
C LYS A 124 -21.21 10.27 -6.38
N GLU A 125 -20.81 10.63 -7.59
CA GLU A 125 -20.78 11.99 -8.11
C GLU A 125 -22.20 12.56 -8.20
N TYR A 126 -23.14 11.83 -8.81
CA TYR A 126 -24.55 12.21 -8.85
C TYR A 126 -25.16 12.31 -7.45
N GLN A 127 -24.86 11.36 -6.55
CA GLN A 127 -25.34 11.40 -5.18
C GLN A 127 -24.83 12.66 -4.47
N ARG A 128 -23.58 13.06 -4.71
CA ARG A 128 -23.01 14.29 -4.16
C ARG A 128 -23.71 15.53 -4.72
N LEU A 129 -23.94 15.59 -6.04
CA LEU A 129 -24.64 16.70 -6.68
C LEU A 129 -26.09 16.82 -6.18
N TYR A 130 -26.81 15.70 -6.08
CA TYR A 130 -28.15 15.66 -5.50
C TYR A 130 -28.20 16.18 -4.05
N LEU A 131 -27.20 15.80 -3.23
CA LEU A 131 -27.08 16.31 -1.87
C LEU A 131 -26.75 17.81 -1.82
N TYR A 132 -25.99 18.34 -2.78
CA TYR A 132 -25.72 19.78 -2.90
C TYR A 132 -26.97 20.56 -3.29
N GLU A 133 -27.77 20.07 -4.24
CA GLU A 133 -29.03 20.73 -4.63
C GLU A 133 -30.06 20.75 -3.51
N ARG A 134 -30.17 19.66 -2.74
CA ARG A 134 -31.11 19.57 -1.61
C ARG A 134 -30.65 20.36 -0.40
N LYS A 135 -29.34 20.62 -0.26
CA LYS A 135 -28.81 21.39 0.86
C LYS A 135 -29.12 22.88 0.65
N SER A 136 -29.62 23.52 1.70
CA SER A 136 -29.85 24.98 1.69
C SER A 136 -28.58 25.70 1.23
N ARG A 137 -28.74 26.75 0.41
CA ARG A 137 -27.68 27.52 -0.28
C ARG A 137 -26.66 28.19 0.66
N ILE A 138 -26.82 28.02 1.97
CA ILE A 138 -26.14 28.69 3.06
C ILE A 138 -25.13 27.71 3.67
N PRO A 139 -23.85 28.10 3.86
CA PRO A 139 -22.83 27.22 4.43
C PRO A 139 -23.23 26.71 5.83
N ALA A 140 -22.72 25.54 6.21
CA ALA A 140 -23.06 24.82 7.44
C ALA A 140 -23.20 25.68 8.74
N PRO A 141 -22.38 26.73 8.99
CA PRO A 141 -22.58 27.56 10.19
C PRO A 141 -23.84 28.45 10.17
N LEU A 142 -24.34 28.85 8.99
CA LEU A 142 -25.42 29.83 8.86
C LEU A 142 -26.79 29.19 8.55
N SER A 143 -26.83 27.88 8.25
CA SER A 143 -28.10 27.18 7.98
C SER A 143 -29.01 27.11 9.21
N LEU A 144 -28.44 27.06 10.41
CA LEU A 144 -29.18 26.95 11.67
C LEU A 144 -30.00 28.22 11.98
N ILE A 145 -29.42 29.40 11.72
CA ILE A 145 -30.08 30.71 11.90
C ILE A 145 -31.27 30.86 10.93
N TYR A 146 -31.12 30.39 9.69
CA TYR A 146 -32.19 30.42 8.68
C TYR A 146 -33.42 29.59 9.11
N TYR A 147 -33.22 28.38 9.64
CA TYR A 147 -34.32 27.55 10.15
C TYR A 147 -34.98 28.16 11.39
N ILE A 148 -34.22 28.77 12.30
CA ILE A 148 -34.77 29.47 13.48
C ILE A 148 -35.64 30.66 13.05
N PHE A 149 -35.19 31.46 12.07
CA PHE A 149 -35.94 32.61 11.58
C PHE A 149 -37.26 32.20 10.91
N ILE A 150 -37.24 31.17 10.06
CA ILE A 150 -38.46 30.62 9.45
C ILE A 150 -39.42 30.10 10.51
N PHE A 151 -38.91 29.36 11.50
CA PHE A 151 -39.71 28.82 12.60
C PHE A 151 -40.41 29.93 13.40
N PHE A 152 -39.68 30.99 13.74
CA PHE A 152 -40.23 32.15 14.46
C PHE A 152 -41.30 32.90 13.62
N MET A 153 -41.05 33.10 12.33
CA MET A 153 -42.03 33.72 11.43
C MET A 153 -43.30 32.88 11.25
N SER A 154 -43.19 31.54 11.21
CA SER A 154 -44.37 30.66 11.18
C SER A 154 -45.19 30.69 12.47
N LEU A 155 -44.53 30.78 13.63
CA LEU A 155 -45.20 30.94 14.93
C LEU A 155 -45.95 32.26 15.02
N LEU A 156 -45.37 33.36 14.53
CA LEU A 156 -46.04 34.66 14.50
C LEU A 156 -47.24 34.69 13.56
N ARG A 157 -47.17 34.04 12.38
CA ARG A 157 -48.33 33.89 11.48
C ARG A 157 -49.44 33.05 12.11
N GLY A 158 -49.09 31.92 12.72
CA GLY A 158 -50.07 31.08 13.43
C GLY A 158 -50.72 31.80 14.63
N CYS A 159 -49.95 32.65 15.32
CA CYS A 159 -50.46 33.47 16.42
C CYS A 159 -51.38 34.61 15.94
N GLY A 160 -51.09 35.21 14.77
CA GLY A 160 -51.97 36.19 14.13
C GLY A 160 -53.31 35.60 13.70
N ASP A 161 -53.31 34.36 13.17
CA ASP A 161 -54.55 33.64 12.83
C ASP A 161 -55.36 33.24 14.07
N LEU A 162 -54.69 32.89 15.17
CA LEU A 162 -55.31 32.64 16.47
C LEU A 162 -55.88 33.92 17.11
N LEU A 163 -55.17 35.04 17.01
CA LEU A 163 -55.60 36.34 17.53
C LEU A 163 -56.79 36.91 16.72
N SER A 164 -56.80 36.71 15.39
CA SER A 164 -57.94 37.02 14.52
C SER A 164 -59.18 36.21 14.89
N LYS A 165 -59.03 34.90 15.16
CA LYS A 165 -60.12 34.05 15.67
C LYS A 165 -60.58 34.44 17.07
N TYR A 166 -59.67 34.84 17.97
CA TYR A 166 -59.99 35.24 19.34
C TYR A 166 -60.68 36.62 19.40
N LEU A 167 -60.30 37.56 18.53
CA LEU A 167 -60.97 38.87 18.37
C LEU A 167 -62.36 38.73 17.75
N MET A 168 -62.54 37.88 16.74
CA MET A 168 -63.88 37.56 16.19
C MET A 168 -64.82 36.96 17.26
N HIS A 169 -64.32 36.07 18.11
CA HIS A 169 -65.13 35.44 19.15
C HIS A 169 -65.46 36.38 20.34
N ASN A 170 -64.56 37.29 20.72
CA ASN A 170 -64.81 38.28 21.78
C ASN A 170 -65.67 39.48 21.31
N VAL A 171 -65.53 39.92 20.07
CA VAL A 171 -66.36 41.02 19.51
C VAL A 171 -67.82 40.60 19.32
N VAL A 172 -68.08 39.34 18.96
CA VAL A 172 -69.45 38.81 18.83
C VAL A 172 -70.14 38.65 20.19
N PHE A 173 -69.40 38.35 21.26
CA PHE A 173 -69.97 38.14 22.60
C PHE A 173 -70.22 39.44 23.39
N ASN A 174 -69.55 40.55 23.06
CA ASN A 174 -69.74 41.84 23.73
C ASN A 174 -70.80 42.75 23.07
N CYS A 175 -71.49 42.23 22.04
CA CYS A 175 -72.61 42.89 21.34
C CYS A 175 -73.94 42.13 21.53
N ARG A 176 -74.09 41.36 22.61
CA ARG A 176 -75.37 40.75 23.00
C ARG A 176 -75.71 41.10 24.44
#